data_AF-A0A645BAM0-F1
#
_entry.id   AF-A0A645BAM0-F1
#
_cell.length_a   1.000
_cell.length_b   1.000
_cell.length_c   1.000
_cell.angle_alpha   90.00
_cell.angle_beta   90.00
_cell.angle_gamma   90.00
#
_symmetry.space_group_name_H-M   'P 1'
#
loop_
_entity.id
_entity.type
_entity.pdbx_description
1 polymer ?
#
loop_
_entity_poly.entity_id
_entity_poly.type
_entity_poly.pdbx_seq_one_letter_code
_entity_poly.pdbx_strand_id
1 'polypeptide(L)'
;MFTCRHDTVEQAAAELRIMVENGGRVRDVIIEHPVYGEITGTLMISTLQAVEELVERLGRKESGMLTTITGGVHMHTVEADSQKTLELIEEKLRQAGILL
;
A
#
# COMPACT_ATOMS: atom_id res chain seq x y z
N MET A 1 2.95 -4.13 -10.15
CA MET A 1 2.57 -4.68 -8.83
C MET A 1 3.78 -4.53 -7.93
N PHE A 2 3.60 -4.03 -6.72
CA PHE A 2 4.68 -3.86 -5.76
C PHE A 2 4.43 -4.74 -4.55
N THR A 3 5.45 -5.49 -4.12
CA THR A 3 5.44 -6.25 -2.87
C THR A 3 6.10 -5.40 -1.81
N CYS A 4 5.39 -5.18 -0.70
CA CYS A 4 5.79 -4.26 0.34
C CYS A 4 5.75 -4.94 1.70
N ARG A 5 6.45 -4.34 2.66
CA ARG A 5 6.43 -4.76 4.06
C ARG A 5 6.46 -3.57 5.01
N HIS A 6 5.46 -3.53 5.89
CA HIS A 6 5.42 -2.61 7.03
C HIS A 6 4.45 -3.07 8.10
N ASP A 7 4.63 -2.57 9.32
CA ASP A 7 3.88 -3.00 10.50
C ASP A 7 3.16 -1.85 11.21
N THR A 8 3.36 -0.60 10.78
CA THR A 8 2.73 0.57 11.41
C THR A 8 1.88 1.39 10.43
N VAL A 9 0.87 2.06 10.97
CA VAL A 9 -0.04 2.91 10.20
C VAL A 9 0.71 4.10 9.58
N GLU A 10 1.77 4.58 10.24
CA GLU A 10 2.62 5.65 9.72
C GLU A 10 3.40 5.20 8.48
N GLN A 11 3.89 3.95 8.46
CA GLN A 11 4.56 3.37 7.30
C GLN A 11 3.57 3.11 6.15
N ALA A 12 2.37 2.60 6.45
CA ALA A 12 1.30 2.48 5.46
C ALA A 12 0.93 3.85 4.84
N ALA A 13 0.88 4.90 5.66
CA ALA A 13 0.67 6.26 5.17
C ALA A 13 1.81 6.73 4.26
N ALA A 14 3.06 6.48 4.64
CA ALA A 14 4.23 6.86 3.85
C ALA A 14 4.27 6.12 2.50
N GLU A 15 3.99 4.82 2.48
CA GLU A 15 3.88 4.00 1.28
C GLU A 15 2.88 4.57 0.28
N LEU A 16 1.63 4.76 0.72
CA LEU A 16 0.56 5.23 -0.15
C LEU A 16 0.81 6.66 -0.64
N ARG A 17 1.40 7.52 0.22
CA ARG A 17 1.85 8.86 -0.20
C ARG A 17 2.92 8.79 -1.29
N ILE A 18 3.94 7.95 -1.12
CA ILE A 18 4.99 7.75 -2.14
C ILE A 18 4.36 7.36 -3.48
N MET A 19 3.44 6.39 -3.49
CA MET A 19 2.78 5.95 -4.72
C MET A 19 2.00 7.10 -5.36
N VAL A 20 1.16 7.80 -4.59
CA VAL A 20 0.26 8.85 -5.11
C VAL A 20 0.99 10.13 -5.53
N GLU A 21 1.93 10.61 -4.73
CA GLU A 21 2.68 11.85 -5.01
C GLU A 21 3.53 11.74 -6.27
N ASN A 22 3.99 10.52 -6.58
CA ASN A 22 4.75 10.26 -7.79
C ASN A 22 3.85 9.87 -8.98
N GLY A 23 2.53 10.06 -8.89
CA GLY A 23 1.59 9.89 -10.01
C GLY A 23 1.00 8.49 -10.16
N GLY A 24 1.12 7.66 -9.12
CA GLY A 24 0.51 6.33 -9.04
C GLY A 24 -0.94 6.35 -8.55
N ARG A 25 -1.71 5.34 -8.95
CA ARG A 25 -3.06 5.05 -8.47
C ARG A 25 -3.08 3.64 -7.89
N VAL A 26 -3.38 3.52 -6.60
CA VAL A 26 -3.38 2.25 -5.88
C VAL A 26 -4.76 1.62 -5.96
N ARG A 27 -4.88 0.45 -6.61
CA ARG A 27 -6.16 -0.21 -6.85
C ARG A 27 -6.64 -1.02 -5.66
N ASP A 28 -5.72 -1.78 -5.08
CA ASP A 28 -6.03 -2.78 -4.07
C ASP A 28 -4.88 -2.94 -3.09
N VAL A 29 -5.15 -3.69 -2.02
CA VAL A 29 -4.16 -4.33 -1.15
C VAL A 29 -4.44 -5.82 -1.17
N ILE A 30 -3.39 -6.62 -1.30
CA ILE A 30 -3.47 -8.07 -1.42
C ILE A 30 -2.59 -8.70 -0.34
N ILE A 31 -3.14 -9.65 0.41
CA ILE A 31 -2.40 -10.45 1.39
C ILE A 31 -2.60 -11.95 1.12
N GLU A 32 -1.65 -12.76 1.59
CA GLU A 32 -1.76 -14.21 1.59
C GLU A 32 -2.17 -14.73 2.98
N HIS A 33 -3.36 -15.32 3.08
CA HIS A 33 -3.88 -15.92 4.30
C HIS A 33 -3.67 -17.44 4.27
N PRO A 34 -3.10 -18.07 5.32
CA PRO A 34 -2.76 -19.50 5.30
C PRO A 34 -3.96 -20.44 5.10
N VAL A 35 -5.17 -19.97 5.44
CA VAL A 35 -6.43 -20.73 5.27
C VAL A 35 -7.18 -20.36 3.98
N TYR A 36 -7.20 -19.08 3.61
CA TYR A 36 -8.11 -18.58 2.56
C TYR A 36 -7.38 -18.30 1.24
N GLY A 37 -6.05 -18.42 1.22
CA GLY A 37 -5.24 -18.02 0.08
C GLY A 37 -5.21 -16.50 -0.05
N GLU A 38 -5.34 -15.99 -1.27
CA GLU A 38 -5.30 -14.56 -1.54
C GLU A 38 -6.56 -13.84 -1.01
N ILE A 39 -6.36 -12.78 -0.22
CA ILE A 39 -7.42 -11.85 0.18
C ILE A 39 -7.10 -10.47 -0.39
N THR A 40 -8.04 -9.93 -1.16
CA THR A 40 -7.89 -8.65 -1.85
C THR A 40 -8.89 -7.63 -1.32
N GLY A 41 -8.38 -6.52 -0.79
CA GLY A 41 -9.15 -5.35 -0.40
C GLY A 41 -9.05 -4.25 -1.45
N THR A 42 -10.18 -3.78 -1.97
CA THR A 42 -10.20 -2.66 -2.92
C THR A 42 -9.96 -1.33 -2.20
N LEU A 43 -9.04 -0.51 -2.73
CA LEU A 43 -8.67 0.79 -2.17
C LEU A 43 -9.03 1.96 -3.08
N MET A 44 -8.68 1.88 -4.37
CA MET A 44 -8.96 2.91 -5.38
C MET A 44 -8.47 4.32 -4.98
N ILE A 45 -7.21 4.40 -4.52
CA ILE A 45 -6.61 5.64 -4.01
C ILE A 45 -5.77 6.30 -5.10
N SER A 46 -6.05 7.58 -5.37
CA SER A 46 -5.31 8.38 -6.34
C SER A 46 -5.05 9.82 -5.89
N THR A 47 -5.37 10.16 -4.64
CA THR A 47 -5.19 11.51 -4.08
C THR A 47 -4.65 11.42 -2.66
N LEU A 48 -3.89 12.45 -2.24
CA LEU A 48 -3.39 12.54 -0.88
C LEU A 48 -4.50 12.55 0.17
N GLN A 49 -5.61 13.21 -0.13
CA GLN A 49 -6.78 13.23 0.73
C GLN A 49 -7.34 11.81 0.96
N ALA A 50 -7.44 10.99 -0.10
CA ALA A 50 -7.91 9.61 0.04
C ALA A 50 -6.95 8.74 0.87
N VAL A 51 -5.63 9.03 0.81
CA VAL A 51 -4.65 8.39 1.71
C VAL A 51 -4.93 8.74 3.16
N GLU A 52 -5.14 10.01 3.47
CA GLU A 52 -5.40 10.49 4.83
C GLU A 52 -6.70 9.90 5.39
N GLU A 53 -7.77 9.88 4.60
CA GLU A 53 -9.04 9.25 4.97
C GLU A 53 -8.88 7.75 5.27
N LEU A 54 -8.08 7.02 4.50
CA LEU A 54 -7.78 5.61 4.79
C LEU A 54 -6.96 5.47 6.09
N VAL A 55 -5.91 6.27 6.25
CA VAL A 55 -5.04 6.24 7.44
C VAL A 55 -5.81 6.55 8.72
N GLU A 56 -6.71 7.52 8.68
CA GLU A 56 -7.63 7.81 9.80
C GLU A 56 -8.53 6.61 10.12
N ARG A 57 -9.05 5.91 9.10
CA ARG A 57 -9.86 4.70 9.29
C ARG A 57 -9.05 3.55 9.88
N LEU A 58 -7.80 3.37 9.46
CA LEU A 58 -6.88 2.36 9.99
C LEU A 58 -6.48 2.66 11.44
N GLY A 59 -6.32 3.94 11.80
CA GLY A 59 -6.01 4.38 13.17
C GLY A 59 -7.16 4.17 14.16
N ARG A 60 -8.40 3.98 13.69
CA ARG A 60 -9.54 3.61 14.54
C ARG A 60 -9.41 2.12 14.90
N LYS A 61 -9.19 1.84 16.19
CA LYS A 61 -8.87 0.54 16.81
C LYS A 61 -9.69 -0.69 16.37
N GLU A 62 -10.82 -0.53 15.69
CA GLU A 62 -11.72 -1.63 15.35
C GLU A 62 -11.36 -2.37 14.05
N SER A 63 -10.62 -1.76 13.11
CA SER A 63 -10.39 -2.40 11.80
C SER A 63 -9.08 -3.20 11.73
N GLY A 64 -8.02 -2.74 12.40
CA GLY A 64 -6.67 -3.34 12.30
C GLY A 64 -6.10 -3.29 10.88
N MET A 65 -4.79 -3.50 10.74
CA MET A 65 -4.19 -3.66 9.42
C MET A 65 -4.23 -5.12 8.99
N LEU A 66 -4.66 -5.39 7.76
CA LEU A 66 -4.64 -6.73 7.15
C LEU A 66 -3.23 -7.34 7.16
N THR A 67 -2.20 -6.50 7.09
CA THR A 67 -0.77 -6.88 7.09
C THR A 67 -0.32 -7.55 8.40
N THR A 68 -1.09 -7.44 9.48
CA THR A 68 -0.79 -8.09 10.76
C THR A 68 -0.79 -9.62 10.65
N ILE A 69 -1.56 -10.16 9.70
CA ILE A 69 -1.69 -11.61 9.47
C ILE A 69 -0.44 -12.19 8.79
N THR A 70 0.27 -11.37 8.02
CA THR A 70 1.36 -11.78 7.13
C THR A 70 2.74 -11.27 7.59
N GLY A 71 2.86 -10.81 8.84
CA GLY A 71 4.10 -10.23 9.35
C GLY A 71 4.54 -8.97 8.58
N GLY A 72 3.55 -8.19 8.12
CA GLY A 72 3.72 -6.94 7.40
C GLY A 72 3.70 -7.08 5.87
N VAL A 73 3.81 -8.30 5.32
CA VAL A 73 3.98 -8.52 3.88
C VAL A 73 2.66 -8.44 3.11
N HIS A 74 2.62 -7.64 2.05
CA HIS A 74 1.44 -7.48 1.22
C HIS A 74 1.84 -6.99 -0.18
N MET A 75 0.87 -6.94 -1.09
CA MET A 75 1.07 -6.45 -2.45
C MET A 75 0.05 -5.37 -2.80
N HIS A 76 0.45 -4.51 -3.71
CA HIS A 76 -0.39 -3.49 -4.31
C HIS A 76 -0.36 -3.57 -5.83
N THR A 77 -1.54 -3.58 -6.45
CA THR A 77 -1.69 -3.23 -7.87
C THR A 77 -1.70 -1.71 -8.00
N VAL A 78 -0.64 -1.18 -8.61
CA VAL A 78 -0.48 0.27 -8.87
C VAL A 78 -0.47 0.52 -10.36
N GLU A 79 -1.26 1.51 -10.78
CA GLU A 79 -1.29 2.02 -12.14
C GLU A 79 -0.64 3.40 -12.21
N ALA A 80 -0.05 3.72 -13.35
CA ALA A 80 0.43 5.06 -13.65
C ALA A 80 0.35 5.32 -15.16
N ASP A 81 0.48 6.58 -15.55
CA ASP A 81 0.36 6.99 -16.95
C ASP A 81 1.59 6.57 -17.81
N SER A 82 2.67 6.10 -17.18
CA SER A 82 3.84 5.58 -17.87
C SER A 82 4.62 4.56 -17.05
N GLN A 83 5.38 3.69 -17.72
CA GLN A 83 6.29 2.75 -17.06
C GLN A 83 7.37 3.46 -16.24
N LYS A 84 7.89 4.59 -16.74
CA LYS A 84 8.89 5.41 -16.04
C LYS A 84 8.38 5.93 -14.69
N THR A 85 7.07 6.21 -14.61
CA THR A 85 6.43 6.60 -13.36
C THR A 85 6.42 5.46 -12.35
N LEU A 86 6.11 4.24 -12.80
CA LEU A 86 6.16 3.05 -11.95
C LEU A 86 7.59 2.75 -11.46
N GLU A 87 8.59 2.89 -12.32
CA GLU A 87 10.01 2.74 -11.96
C GLU A 87 10.44 3.77 -10.90
N LEU A 88 9.99 5.02 -11.03
CA LEU A 88 10.25 6.06 -10.02
C LEU A 88 9.60 5.71 -8.68
N ILE A 89 8.34 5.25 -8.69
CA ILE A 89 7.64 4.82 -7.47
C ILE A 89 8.38 3.66 -6.81
N GLU A 90 8.79 2.65 -7.59
CA GLU A 90 9.54 1.51 -7.09
C GLU A 90 10.83 1.94 -6.38
N GLU A 91 11.62 2.81 -7.02
CA GLU A 91 12.86 3.33 -6.45
C GLU A 91 12.60 4.10 -5.14
N LYS A 92 11.54 4.91 -5.09
CA LYS A 92 11.16 5.64 -3.88
C LYS A 92 10.72 4.72 -2.74
N LEU A 93 9.96 3.68 -3.04
CA LEU A 93 9.55 2.67 -2.05
C LEU A 93 10.76 1.88 -1.53
N ARG A 94 11.73 1.58 -2.40
CA ARG A 94 13.00 0.92 -2.04
C ARG A 94 13.85 1.82 -1.14
N GLN A 95 13.98 3.11 -1.47
CA GLN A 95 14.68 4.11 -0.64
C GLN A 95 14.03 4.28 0.75
N ALA A 96 12.71 4.15 0.83
CA ALA A 96 11.98 4.21 2.09
C ALA A 96 12.07 2.92 2.92
N GLY A 97 12.68 1.86 2.40
CA GLY A 97 12.78 0.56 3.07
C GLY A 97 11.44 -0.18 3.18
N ILE A 98 10.47 0.14 2.32
CA ILE A 98 9.12 -0.44 2.32
C ILE A 98 8.99 -1.55 1.27
N LEU A 99 9.65 -1.38 0.11
CA LEU A 99 9.64 -2.38 -0.96
C LEU A 99 10.45 -3.63 -0.57
N LEU A 100 9.92 -4.81 -0.87
CA LEU A 100 10.61 -6.10 -0.77
C LEU A 100 11.27 -6.51 -2.09
#